data_AF-X1C1Z4-F1
#
_entry.id   AF-X1C1Z4-F1
#
_cell.length_a   1.000
_cell.length_b   1.000
_cell.length_c   1.000
_cell.angle_alpha   90.00
_cell.angle_beta   90.00
_cell.angle_gamma   90.00
#
_symmetry.space_group_name_H-M   'P 1'
#
loop_
_entity.id
_entity.type
_entity.pdbx_description
1 polymer ?
#
loop_
_entity_poly.entity_id
_entity_poly.type
_entity_poly.pdbx_seq_one_letter_code
_entity_poly.pdbx_strand_id
1 'polypeptide(L)'
;WIEIMLMKGINDSKEELLKIKNKLDLFNPDRIDINVPIRPPTESWVKIPDKNVIPILNDVFGEYNNINFPERGKFSVFSSNFETELKNLLERHPMRQEQIFETFYSKKFNEQDILLQLNTLASQNKIKKVIYNNQTFWKLIY
;
A
#
# COMPACT_ATOMS: atom_id res chain seq x y z
N TRP A 1 1.21 2.23 21.43
CA TRP A 1 0.33 2.14 20.24
C TRP A 1 0.50 0.79 19.55
N ILE A 2 -0.52 0.29 18.87
CA ILE A 2 -0.49 -0.95 18.08
C ILE A 2 -1.16 -0.74 16.73
N GLU A 3 -0.67 -1.43 15.69
CA GLU A 3 -1.23 -1.39 14.34
C GLU A 3 -1.79 -2.76 13.95
N ILE A 4 -2.99 -2.76 13.35
CA ILE A 4 -3.69 -3.96 12.89
C ILE A 4 -4.04 -3.78 11.41
N MET A 5 -3.67 -4.77 10.60
CA MET A 5 -4.07 -4.85 9.21
C MET A 5 -5.33 -5.67 9.03
N LEU A 6 -6.37 -5.04 8.49
CA LEU A 6 -7.68 -5.64 8.24
C LEU A 6 -7.77 -6.17 6.81
N MET A 7 -8.16 -7.43 6.66
CA MET A 7 -8.22 -8.17 5.40
C MET A 7 -9.56 -8.87 5.24
N LYS A 8 -10.13 -8.73 4.04
CA LYS A 8 -11.46 -9.24 3.72
C LYS A 8 -11.56 -10.76 3.89
N GLY A 9 -12.54 -11.22 4.67
CA GLY A 9 -12.81 -12.63 4.92
C GLY A 9 -11.76 -13.34 5.77
N ILE A 10 -10.80 -12.60 6.35
CA ILE A 10 -9.75 -13.16 7.20
C ILE A 10 -9.94 -12.70 8.64
N ASN A 11 -10.01 -11.40 8.87
CA ASN A 11 -10.14 -10.82 10.21
C ASN A 11 -11.10 -9.62 10.26
N ASP A 12 -12.00 -9.50 9.28
CA ASP A 12 -12.98 -8.41 9.15
C ASP A 12 -14.38 -8.77 9.71
N SER A 13 -14.56 -9.97 10.25
CA SER A 13 -15.80 -10.36 10.91
C SER A 13 -15.87 -9.81 12.34
N LYS A 14 -17.08 -9.59 12.86
CA LYS A 14 -17.27 -9.15 14.26
C LYS A 14 -16.64 -10.12 15.26
N GLU A 15 -16.72 -11.42 15.00
CA GLU A 15 -16.13 -12.45 15.86
C GLU A 15 -14.61 -12.32 15.94
N GLU A 16 -13.94 -12.20 14.79
CA GLU A 16 -12.47 -12.06 14.73
C GLU A 16 -12.00 -10.75 15.35
N LEU A 17 -12.73 -9.65 15.09
CA LEU A 17 -12.41 -8.35 15.69
C LEU A 17 -12.56 -8.37 17.22
N LEU A 18 -13.56 -9.06 17.77
CA LEU A 18 -13.71 -9.25 19.21
C LEU A 18 -12.56 -10.07 19.80
N LYS A 19 -12.09 -11.13 19.10
CA LYS A 19 -10.92 -11.90 19.54
C LYS A 19 -9.68 -11.01 19.59
N ILE A 20 -9.48 -10.14 18.60
CA ILE A 20 -8.39 -9.17 18.58
C ILE A 20 -8.53 -8.20 19.76
N LYS A 21 -9.70 -7.56 19.93
CA LYS A 21 -9.98 -6.64 21.05
C LYS A 21 -9.68 -7.26 22.41
N ASN A 22 -10.16 -8.47 22.66
CA ASN A 22 -9.91 -9.20 23.90
C ASN A 22 -8.42 -9.40 24.19
N LYS A 23 -7.58 -9.56 23.15
CA LYS A 23 -6.13 -9.64 23.31
C LYS A 23 -5.50 -8.29 23.59
N LEU A 24 -5.94 -7.23 22.91
CA LEU A 24 -5.46 -5.87 23.13
C LEU A 24 -5.74 -5.40 24.57
N ASP A 25 -6.91 -5.74 25.10
CA ASP A 25 -7.34 -5.33 26.44
C ASP A 25 -6.46 -5.90 27.56
N LEU A 26 -5.70 -6.97 27.30
CA LEU A 26 -4.76 -7.55 28.26
C LEU A 26 -3.56 -6.65 28.55
N PHE A 27 -3.18 -5.80 27.60
CA PHE A 27 -2.03 -4.91 27.72
C PHE A 27 -2.36 -3.43 27.47
N ASN A 28 -3.62 -3.12 27.16
CA ASN A 28 -4.19 -1.77 27.09
C ASN A 28 -3.32 -0.76 26.29
N PRO A 29 -3.19 -0.93 24.96
CA PRO A 29 -2.37 -0.03 24.16
C PRO A 29 -2.92 1.41 24.18
N ASP A 30 -2.04 2.40 24.21
CA ASP A 30 -2.45 3.83 24.23
C ASP A 30 -3.26 4.25 22.99
N ARG A 31 -3.13 3.50 21.90
CA ARG A 31 -3.70 3.82 20.60
C ARG A 31 -3.78 2.58 19.72
N ILE A 32 -4.89 2.42 19.02
CA ILE A 32 -5.12 1.37 18.03
C ILE A 32 -5.18 2.03 16.66
N ASP A 33 -4.30 1.61 15.77
CA ASP A 33 -4.23 2.05 14.40
C ASP A 33 -4.70 0.91 13.48
N ILE A 34 -5.73 1.15 12.67
CA ILE A 34 -6.30 0.16 11.76
C ILE A 34 -5.94 0.55 10.35
N ASN A 35 -5.23 -0.34 9.65
CA ASN A 35 -4.89 -0.17 8.24
C ASN A 35 -5.53 -1.28 7.40
N VAL A 36 -5.43 -1.13 6.07
CA VAL A 36 -5.81 -2.18 5.10
C VAL A 36 -4.67 -2.35 4.09
N PRO A 37 -4.69 -3.41 3.26
CA PRO A 37 -3.73 -3.57 2.17
C PRO A 37 -3.86 -2.42 1.13
N ILE A 38 -3.22 -1.28 1.36
CA ILE A 38 -3.29 -0.11 0.45
C ILE A 38 -2.40 -0.23 -0.80
N ARG A 39 -1.63 -1.32 -0.90
CA ARG A 39 -0.81 -1.70 -2.05
C ARG A 39 -1.24 -3.06 -2.58
N PRO A 40 -1.04 -3.36 -3.88
CA PRO A 40 -1.25 -4.69 -4.41
C PRO A 40 -0.47 -5.73 -3.59
N PRO A 41 -1.14 -6.69 -2.94
CA PRO A 41 -0.47 -7.74 -2.19
C PRO A 41 0.23 -8.74 -3.13
N THR A 42 1.15 -9.52 -2.56
CA THR A 42 1.76 -10.66 -3.26
C THR A 42 0.71 -11.73 -3.53
N GLU A 43 -0.04 -12.09 -2.51
CA GLU A 43 -1.15 -13.02 -2.54
C GLU A 43 -2.39 -12.35 -3.16
N SER A 44 -2.77 -12.78 -4.37
CA SER A 44 -3.88 -12.18 -5.13
C SER A 44 -5.26 -12.33 -4.48
N TRP A 45 -5.39 -13.25 -3.51
CA TRP A 45 -6.63 -13.47 -2.76
C TRP A 45 -6.82 -12.47 -1.61
N VAL A 46 -5.76 -11.78 -1.17
CA VAL A 46 -5.84 -10.75 -0.14
C VAL A 46 -6.55 -9.51 -0.69
N LYS A 47 -7.59 -9.06 0.01
CA LYS A 47 -8.45 -7.94 -0.41
C LYS A 47 -8.74 -7.00 0.74
N ILE A 48 -9.00 -5.74 0.41
CA ILE A 48 -9.51 -4.75 1.36
C ILE A 48 -10.94 -5.17 1.78
N PRO A 49 -11.27 -5.11 3.08
CA PRO A 49 -12.64 -5.32 3.57
C PRO A 49 -13.68 -4.42 2.91
N ASP A 50 -14.93 -4.85 2.87
CA ASP A 50 -16.02 -4.01 2.39
C ASP A 50 -16.34 -2.89 3.40
N LYS A 51 -16.97 -1.80 2.95
CA LYS A 51 -17.29 -0.65 3.82
C LYS A 51 -18.23 -0.98 4.99
N ASN A 52 -18.93 -2.11 4.94
CA ASN A 52 -19.77 -2.61 6.02
C ASN A 52 -18.98 -3.02 7.27
N VAL A 53 -17.64 -3.13 7.19
CA VAL A 53 -16.80 -3.38 8.36
C VAL A 53 -16.71 -2.16 9.29
N ILE A 54 -16.86 -0.95 8.77
CA ILE A 54 -16.73 0.30 9.53
C ILE A 54 -17.67 0.34 10.76
N PRO A 55 -18.98 0.07 10.65
CA PRO A 55 -19.85 0.03 11.82
C PRO A 55 -19.45 -1.07 12.82
N ILE A 56 -18.87 -2.19 12.36
CA ILE A 56 -18.37 -3.26 13.24
C ILE A 56 -17.13 -2.79 14.01
N LEU A 57 -16.21 -2.07 13.36
CA LEU A 57 -15.04 -1.48 14.01
C LEU A 57 -15.44 -0.47 15.09
N ASN A 58 -16.42 0.40 14.79
CA ASN A 58 -16.95 1.35 15.76
C ASN A 58 -17.57 0.65 16.97
N ASP A 59 -18.33 -0.43 16.74
CA ASP A 59 -18.95 -1.23 17.80
C ASP A 59 -17.92 -1.98 18.68
N VAL A 60 -16.84 -2.51 18.08
CA VAL A 60 -15.85 -3.33 18.78
C VAL A 60 -14.76 -2.50 19.46
N PHE A 61 -14.21 -1.49 18.79
CA PHE A 61 -13.07 -0.73 19.28
C PHE A 61 -13.46 0.63 19.90
N GLY A 62 -14.57 1.22 19.47
CA GLY A 62 -14.98 2.58 19.88
C GLY A 62 -14.05 3.65 19.30
N GLU A 63 -12.85 3.77 19.86
CA GLU A 63 -11.81 4.70 19.42
C GLU A 63 -10.66 3.96 18.71
N TYR A 64 -10.39 4.36 17.47
CA TYR A 64 -9.25 3.89 16.69
C TYR A 64 -8.90 4.91 15.61
N ASN A 65 -7.66 4.89 15.15
CA ASN A 65 -7.25 5.66 13.98
C ASN A 65 -7.38 4.83 12.72
N ASN A 66 -8.02 5.40 11.70
CA ASN A 66 -8.07 4.80 10.37
C ASN A 66 -6.84 5.25 9.56
N ILE A 67 -5.90 4.34 9.36
CA ILE A 67 -4.70 4.56 8.55
C ILE A 67 -4.93 4.00 7.15
N ASN A 68 -5.62 4.79 6.34
CA ASN A 68 -5.79 4.57 4.90
C ASN A 68 -5.06 5.63 4.07
N PHE A 69 -3.95 6.17 4.58
CA PHE A 69 -3.21 7.19 3.84
C PHE A 69 -2.34 6.54 2.76
N PRO A 70 -2.56 6.85 1.46
CA PRO A 70 -1.53 6.59 0.48
C PRO A 70 -0.26 7.34 0.90
N GLU A 71 0.89 6.68 0.87
CA GLU A 71 2.16 7.34 1.18
C GLU A 71 2.32 8.63 0.36
N ARG A 72 2.69 9.73 1.01
CA ARG A 72 2.96 10.99 0.33
C ARG A 72 4.43 11.32 0.47
N GLY A 73 5.04 11.81 -0.61
CA GLY A 73 6.41 12.30 -0.59
C GLY A 73 7.37 11.51 -1.47
N LYS A 74 8.54 12.12 -1.66
CA LYS A 74 9.61 11.61 -2.51
C LYS A 74 10.45 10.59 -1.78
N PHE A 75 10.76 9.48 -2.42
CA PHE A 75 11.84 8.64 -1.94
C PHE A 75 13.20 9.26 -2.26
N SER A 76 14.19 8.98 -1.43
CA SER A 76 15.58 9.32 -1.75
C SER A 76 16.06 8.43 -2.89
N VAL A 77 16.69 9.07 -3.87
CA VAL A 77 17.27 8.45 -5.06
C VAL A 77 18.78 8.63 -4.95
N PHE A 78 19.54 7.53 -5.06
CA PHE A 78 20.99 7.52 -4.74
C PHE A 78 21.88 7.44 -5.98
N SER A 79 21.30 7.29 -7.17
CA SER A 79 22.01 7.31 -8.45
C SER A 79 21.25 8.09 -9.52
N SER A 80 21.94 8.49 -10.59
CA SER A 80 21.34 9.15 -11.75
C SER A 80 20.68 8.17 -12.72
N ASN A 81 20.75 6.86 -12.47
CA ASN A 81 20.17 5.84 -13.34
C ASN A 81 18.73 5.50 -12.90
N PHE A 82 17.75 5.96 -13.68
CA PHE A 82 16.33 5.73 -13.41
C PHE A 82 15.98 4.24 -13.25
N GLU A 83 16.48 3.36 -14.13
CA GLU A 83 16.12 1.93 -14.08
C GLU A 83 16.63 1.27 -12.80
N THR A 84 17.88 1.55 -12.41
CA THR A 84 18.49 1.00 -11.19
C THR A 84 17.72 1.44 -9.95
N GLU A 85 17.41 2.73 -9.85
CA GLU A 85 16.71 3.29 -8.68
C GLU A 85 15.26 2.82 -8.62
N LEU A 86 14.58 2.76 -9.76
CA LEU A 86 13.24 2.22 -9.84
C LEU A 86 13.22 0.76 -9.40
N LYS A 87 14.17 -0.07 -9.85
CA LYS A 87 14.28 -1.47 -9.40
C LYS A 87 14.45 -1.56 -7.89
N ASN A 88 15.39 -0.82 -7.31
CA ASN A 88 15.61 -0.78 -5.85
C ASN A 88 14.36 -0.34 -5.06
N LEU A 89 13.51 0.52 -5.64
CA LEU A 89 12.22 0.89 -5.06
C LEU A 89 11.19 -0.23 -5.18
N LEU A 90 11.08 -0.85 -6.35
CA LEU A 90 10.09 -1.89 -6.64
C LEU A 90 10.40 -3.27 -6.04
N GLU A 91 11.66 -3.53 -5.66
CA GLU A 91 12.06 -4.73 -4.89
C GLU A 91 11.38 -4.78 -3.52
N ARG A 92 11.15 -3.61 -2.91
CA ARG A 92 10.52 -3.53 -1.58
C ARG A 92 9.02 -3.77 -1.66
N HIS A 93 8.35 -3.09 -2.58
CA HIS A 93 6.90 -3.17 -2.75
C HIS A 93 6.44 -2.54 -4.07
N PRO A 94 5.25 -2.89 -4.58
CA PRO A 94 4.63 -2.15 -5.66
C PRO A 94 4.49 -0.66 -5.32
N MET A 95 4.75 0.21 -6.31
CA MET A 95 4.75 1.65 -6.12
C MET A 95 3.70 2.32 -7.00
N ARG A 96 2.97 3.31 -6.45
CA ARG A 96 1.98 4.06 -7.24
C ARG A 96 2.67 4.90 -8.30
N GLN A 97 2.08 4.98 -9.48
CA GLN A 97 2.62 5.78 -10.58
C GLN A 97 2.84 7.25 -10.16
N GLU A 98 1.88 7.85 -9.47
CA GLU A 98 2.00 9.23 -8.96
C GLU A 98 3.19 9.38 -8.00
N GLN A 99 3.44 8.40 -7.14
CA GLN A 99 4.59 8.43 -6.23
C GLN A 99 5.91 8.29 -6.98
N ILE A 100 5.94 7.53 -8.08
CA ILE A 100 7.11 7.43 -8.98
C ILE A 100 7.32 8.79 -9.64
N PHE A 101 6.27 9.45 -10.11
CA PHE A 101 6.35 10.81 -10.65
C PHE A 101 6.91 11.78 -9.62
N GLU A 102 6.35 11.83 -8.41
CA GLU A 102 6.86 12.67 -7.32
C GLU A 102 8.35 12.42 -7.04
N THR A 103 8.76 11.15 -7.02
CA THR A 103 10.13 10.73 -6.70
C THR A 103 11.14 11.14 -7.78
N PHE A 104 10.83 10.91 -9.05
CA PHE A 104 11.78 11.08 -10.16
C PHE A 104 11.63 12.38 -10.95
N TYR A 105 10.55 13.13 -10.74
CA TYR A 105 10.30 14.36 -11.48
C TYR A 105 11.41 15.39 -11.30
N SER A 106 11.89 15.91 -12.44
CA SER A 106 12.76 17.06 -12.51
C SER A 106 12.45 17.90 -13.76
N LYS A 107 12.99 19.12 -13.85
CA LYS A 107 12.82 19.98 -15.04
C LYS A 107 13.30 19.33 -16.35
N LYS A 108 14.23 18.37 -16.28
CA LYS A 108 14.80 17.66 -17.45
C LYS A 108 14.24 16.24 -17.63
N PHE A 109 13.38 15.79 -16.72
CA PHE A 109 12.83 14.45 -16.69
C PHE A 109 11.42 14.50 -16.09
N ASN A 110 10.44 14.75 -16.96
CA ASN A 110 9.07 15.01 -16.56
C ASN A 110 8.22 13.72 -16.53
N GLU A 111 6.93 13.85 -16.21
CA GLU A 111 6.03 12.69 -16.11
C GLU A 111 5.90 11.88 -17.41
N GLN A 112 5.97 12.54 -18.58
CA GLN A 112 5.92 11.85 -19.87
C GLN A 112 7.19 11.02 -20.11
N ASP A 113 8.36 11.57 -19.76
CA ASP A 113 9.64 10.86 -19.85
C ASP A 113 9.64 9.65 -18.89
N ILE A 114 9.16 9.83 -17.66
CA ILE A 114 9.04 8.77 -16.67
C ILE A 114 8.08 7.68 -17.17
N LEU A 115 6.90 8.07 -17.67
CA LEU A 115 5.91 7.12 -18.18
C LEU A 115 6.44 6.35 -19.40
N LEU A 116 7.19 7.00 -20.29
CA LEU A 116 7.86 6.35 -21.40
C LEU A 116 8.84 5.28 -20.90
N GLN A 117 9.70 5.61 -19.93
CA GLN A 117 10.64 4.64 -19.34
C GLN A 117 9.91 3.47 -18.67
N LEU A 118 8.84 3.72 -17.91
CA LEU A 118 8.04 2.67 -17.29
C LEU A 118 7.45 1.72 -18.36
N ASN A 119 6.90 2.27 -19.44
CA ASN A 119 6.36 1.47 -20.54
C ASN A 119 7.45 0.67 -21.26
N THR A 120 8.64 1.25 -21.49
CA THR A 120 9.79 0.54 -22.06
C THR A 120 10.25 -0.61 -21.17
N LEU A 121 10.32 -0.43 -19.86
CA LEU A 121 10.68 -1.51 -18.94
C LEU A 121 9.62 -2.61 -18.89
N ALA A 122 8.34 -2.25 -19.04
CA ALA A 122 7.26 -3.21 -19.12
C ALA A 122 7.26 -4.01 -20.41
N SER A 123 7.55 -3.40 -21.57
CA SER A 123 7.69 -4.13 -22.84
C SER A 123 8.89 -5.09 -22.83
N GLN A 124 9.88 -4.82 -21.98
CA GLN A 124 11.02 -5.70 -21.72
C GLN A 124 10.75 -6.78 -20.65
N ASN A 125 9.51 -6.89 -20.14
CA ASN A 125 9.14 -7.81 -19.05
C ASN A 125 9.97 -7.64 -17.76
N LYS A 126 10.52 -6.46 -17.50
CA LYS A 126 11.25 -6.18 -16.25
C LYS A 126 10.31 -5.74 -15.12
N ILE A 127 9.25 -5.04 -15.47
CA ILE A 127 8.19 -4.59 -14.57
C ILE A 127 6.83 -4.83 -15.20
N LYS A 128 5.76 -4.74 -14.41
CA LYS A 128 4.38 -4.76 -14.91
C LYS A 128 3.53 -3.71 -14.24
N LYS A 129 2.55 -3.23 -15.01
CA LYS A 129 1.47 -2.37 -14.54
C LYS A 129 0.39 -3.22 -13.87
N VAL A 130 -0.10 -2.77 -12.72
CA VAL A 130 -1.20 -3.38 -11.97
C VAL A 130 -2.19 -2.30 -11.59
N ILE A 131 -3.48 -2.54 -11.81
CA ILE A 131 -4.55 -1.67 -11.32
C ILE A 131 -5.03 -2.24 -9.99
N TYR A 132 -4.99 -1.41 -8.95
CA TYR A 132 -5.43 -1.79 -7.62
C TYR A 132 -6.12 -0.60 -6.95
N ASN A 133 -7.33 -0.82 -6.43
CA ASN A 133 -8.16 0.23 -5.83
C ASN A 133 -8.28 1.49 -6.71
N ASN A 134 -8.57 1.30 -8.00
CA ASN A 134 -8.64 2.35 -9.04
C ASN A 134 -7.37 3.19 -9.24
N GLN A 135 -6.23 2.74 -8.71
CA GLN A 135 -4.94 3.38 -8.88
C GLN A 135 -3.99 2.50 -9.70
N THR A 136 -3.08 3.15 -10.41
CA THR A 136 -2.02 2.46 -11.16
C THR A 136 -0.80 2.25 -10.28
N PHE A 137 -0.38 1.00 -10.17
CA PHE A 137 0.87 0.57 -9.55
C PHE A 137 1.81 -0.06 -10.57
N TRP A 138 3.10 0.02 -10.28
CA TRP A 138 4.15 -0.70 -10.99
C TRP A 138 4.81 -1.67 -10.02
N LYS A 139 5.16 -2.88 -10.48
CA LYS A 139 5.89 -3.88 -9.69
C LYS A 139 6.85 -4.70 -10.54
N LEU A 140 7.86 -5.30 -9.92
CA LEU A 140 8.75 -6.26 -10.58
C LEU A 140 8.01 -7.51 -11.06
N ILE A 141 8.57 -8.14 -12.08
CA ILE A 141 8.21 -9.48 -12.51
C ILE A 141 9.24 -10.44 -11.89
N TYR A 142 8.76 -11.45 -11.19
CA TYR A 142 9.55 -12.57 -10.67
C TYR A 142 9.20 -13.82 -11.47
#